data_AF-A0A6H1K5A1-F1
#
_entry.id   AF-A0A6H1K5A1-F1
#
_cell.length_a   1.000
_cell.length_b   1.000
_cell.length_c   1.000
_cell.angle_alpha   90.00
_cell.angle_beta   90.00
_cell.angle_gamma   90.00
#
_symmetry.space_group_name_H-M   'P 1'
#
loop_
_entity.id
_entity.type
_entity.pdbx_description
1 polymer ?
#
loop_
_entity_poly.entity_id
_entity_poly.type
_entity_poly.pdbx_seq_one_letter_code
_entity_poly.pdbx_strand_id
1 'polypeptide(L)' 'MNVAAWTNIRDQRDPVACAGDLKPWWPGVTDRHVDNGDKAHYVAHYLSKQEAGAAVLTALPGLAP' A
#
# COMPACT_ATOMS: atom_id res chain seq x y z
N MET A 1 0.87 -21.63 1.99
CA MET A 1 1.01 -20.36 1.23
C MET A 1 1.54 -19.35 2.23
N ASN A 2 2.77 -18.86 2.07
CA ASN A 2 3.51 -18.15 3.14
C ASN A 2 3.45 -16.61 2.99
N VAL A 3 2.24 -16.06 2.77
CA VAL A 3 2.01 -14.60 2.78
C VAL A 3 0.96 -14.33 3.85
N ALA A 4 1.35 -13.65 4.93
CA ALA A 4 0.48 -13.36 6.06
C ALA A 4 -0.59 -12.31 5.71
N ALA A 5 -0.22 -11.28 4.97
CA ALA A 5 -1.12 -10.27 4.41
C ALA A 5 -0.48 -9.62 3.18
N TRP A 6 -1.29 -9.19 2.21
CA TRP A 6 -0.85 -8.41 1.05
C TRP A 6 -1.68 -7.13 0.94
N THR A 7 -1.02 -5.99 1.13
CA THR A 7 -1.62 -4.66 0.90
C THR A 7 -0.96 -4.02 -0.31
N ASN A 8 -1.78 -3.50 -1.23
CA ASN A 8 -1.36 -2.62 -2.32
C ASN A 8 -1.61 -1.17 -1.91
N ILE A 9 -0.60 -0.29 -2.08
CA ILE A 9 -0.71 1.13 -1.75
C ILE A 9 -0.32 1.92 -3.00
N ARG A 10 -1.21 2.79 -3.47
CA ARG A 10 -0.95 3.63 -4.66
C ARG A 10 -1.46 5.04 -4.50
N ASP A 11 -0.76 6.01 -5.08
CA ASP A 11 -1.33 7.31 -5.39
C ASP A 11 -2.12 7.19 -6.69
N GLN A 12 -3.37 7.66 -6.69
CA GLN A 12 -4.23 7.57 -7.88
C GLN A 12 -3.75 8.43 -9.05
N ARG A 13 -2.85 9.38 -8.79
CA ARG A 13 -2.22 10.25 -9.79
C ARG A 13 -0.84 9.75 -10.22
N ASP A 14 -0.34 8.64 -9.66
CA ASP A 14 0.95 8.06 -10.08
C ASP A 14 0.79 7.42 -11.46
N PRO A 15 1.44 7.96 -12.51
CA PRO A 15 1.29 7.45 -13.87
C PRO A 15 1.78 6.01 -14.04
N VAL A 16 2.67 5.51 -13.17
CA VAL A 16 3.10 4.10 -13.27
C VAL A 16 2.11 3.14 -12.60
N ALA A 17 1.24 3.65 -11.72
CA ALA A 17 0.22 2.88 -11.03
C ALA A 17 -1.15 2.93 -11.73
N CYS A 18 -1.19 3.35 -13.01
CA CYS A 18 -2.40 3.46 -13.82
C CYS A 18 -3.17 2.14 -13.99
N ALA A 19 -2.52 0.99 -13.73
CA ALA A 19 -3.19 -0.30 -13.72
C ALA A 19 -4.34 -0.33 -12.69
N GLY A 20 -4.28 0.47 -11.63
CA GLY A 20 -5.34 0.60 -10.64
C GLY A 20 -5.22 -0.40 -9.49
N ASP A 21 -6.37 -0.77 -8.93
CA ASP A 21 -6.46 -1.63 -7.75
C ASP A 21 -6.21 -3.09 -8.10
N LEU A 22 -5.48 -3.81 -7.25
CA LEU A 22 -5.08 -5.20 -7.51
C LEU A 22 -6.15 -6.24 -7.10
N LYS A 23 -7.04 -5.89 -6.16
CA LYS A 23 -8.10 -6.78 -5.66
C LYS A 23 -8.98 -7.44 -6.72
N PRO A 24 -9.33 -6.80 -7.86
CA PRO A 24 -10.08 -7.43 -8.93
C PRO A 24 -9.41 -8.69 -9.52
N TRP A 25 -8.08 -8.77 -9.47
CA TRP A 25 -7.33 -9.93 -9.99
C TRP A 25 -6.86 -10.87 -8.88
N TRP A 26 -6.67 -10.35 -7.66
CA TRP A 26 -6.22 -11.13 -6.50
C TRP A 26 -7.09 -10.85 -5.27
N PRO A 27 -8.09 -11.71 -4.97
CA PRO A 27 -9.06 -11.47 -3.90
C PRO A 27 -8.47 -11.30 -2.49
N GLY A 28 -7.25 -11.79 -2.26
CA GLY A 28 -6.54 -11.66 -0.97
C GLY A 28 -5.80 -10.33 -0.79
N VAL A 29 -5.80 -9.45 -1.79
CA VAL A 29 -5.14 -8.14 -1.71
C VAL A 29 -6.08 -7.10 -1.12
N THR A 30 -5.54 -6.28 -0.22
CA THR A 30 -6.20 -5.06 0.27
C THR A 30 -5.61 -3.85 -0.43
N ASP A 31 -6.42 -3.12 -1.19
CA ASP A 31 -6.00 -1.86 -1.81
C ASP A 31 -6.17 -0.67 -0.86
N ARG A 32 -5.19 0.23 -0.88
CA ARG A 32 -5.17 1.51 -0.17
C ARG A 32 -4.70 2.60 -1.11
N HIS A 33 -5.30 3.78 -0.97
CA HIS A 33 -4.95 4.96 -1.76
C HIS A 33 -4.34 6.03 -0.88
N VAL A 34 -3.34 6.72 -1.41
CA VAL A 34 -2.64 7.81 -0.70
C VAL A 34 -2.51 9.03 -1.60
N ASP A 35 -2.28 10.19 -0.99
CA ASP A 35 -1.86 11.41 -1.69
C ASP A 35 -0.37 11.67 -1.38
N ASN A 36 0.48 11.52 -2.38
CA ASN A 36 1.93 11.78 -2.32
C ASN A 36 2.33 13.17 -2.84
N GLY A 37 1.36 14.07 -3.00
CA GLY A 37 1.54 15.44 -3.48
C GLY A 37 2.12 15.51 -4.89
N ASP A 38 3.07 16.42 -5.08
CA ASP A 38 3.79 16.65 -6.34
C ASP A 38 4.78 15.52 -6.68
N LYS A 39 4.94 14.54 -5.80
CA LYS A 39 5.84 13.39 -5.94
C LYS A 39 5.07 12.07 -5.91
N ALA A 40 4.01 11.95 -6.70
CA ALA A 40 3.15 10.75 -6.78
C ALA A 40 3.96 9.43 -6.89
N HIS A 41 5.06 9.45 -7.66
CA HIS A 41 5.90 8.28 -7.92
C HIS A 41 7.07 8.08 -6.92
N TYR A 42 7.25 8.95 -5.93
CA TYR A 42 8.41 8.87 -5.04
C TYR A 42 8.19 7.88 -3.90
N VAL A 43 8.88 6.73 -3.96
CA VAL A 43 8.72 5.61 -3.00
C VAL A 43 8.83 6.02 -1.54
N ALA A 44 9.74 6.95 -1.19
CA ALA A 44 9.93 7.35 0.20
C ALA A 44 8.69 8.04 0.80
N HIS A 45 7.87 8.71 -0.02
CA HIS A 45 6.62 9.28 0.46
C HIS A 45 5.60 8.22 0.85
N TYR A 46 5.55 7.08 0.15
CA TYR A 46 4.68 5.97 0.54
C TYR A 46 5.04 5.41 1.91
N LEU A 47 6.34 5.28 2.20
CA LEU A 47 6.83 4.70 3.45
C LEU A 47 6.50 5.54 4.69
N SER A 48 6.23 6.84 4.53
CA SER A 48 5.80 7.72 5.62
C SER A 48 4.29 7.79 5.80
N LYS A 49 3.50 7.11 4.95
CA LYS A 49 2.03 7.10 5.04
C LYS A 49 1.55 6.18 6.14
N GLN A 50 0.44 6.55 6.77
CA GLN A 50 -0.22 5.74 7.78
C GLN A 50 -0.64 4.38 7.22
N GLU A 51 -1.04 4.32 5.94
CA GLU A 51 -1.42 3.11 5.22
C GLU A 51 -0.28 2.10 5.18
N ALA A 52 0.95 2.55 4.98
CA ALA A 52 2.14 1.69 4.98
C ALA A 52 2.40 1.13 6.39
N GLY A 53 2.35 1.97 7.42
CA GLY A 53 2.48 1.53 8.81
C GLY A 53 1.39 0.54 9.21
N ALA A 54 0.13 0.82 8.88
CA ALA A 54 -1.00 -0.04 9.16
C ALA A 54 -0.91 -1.39 8.44
N ALA A 55 -0.43 -1.41 7.19
CA ALA A 55 -0.18 -2.65 6.45
C ALA A 55 0.86 -3.53 7.16
N VAL A 56 1.96 -2.93 7.64
CA VAL A 56 3.00 -3.65 8.39
C VAL A 56 2.45 -4.18 9.72
N LEU A 57 1.74 -3.36 10.50
CA LEU A 57 1.15 -3.78 11.79
C LEU A 57 0.07 -4.85 11.62
N THR A 58 -0.67 -4.85 10.51
CA THR A 58 -1.64 -5.91 10.20
C THR A 58 -0.94 -7.26 10.01
N ALA A 59 0.21 -7.27 9.35
CA ALA A 59 1.00 -8.48 9.15
C ALA A 59 1.82 -8.89 10.39
N LEU A 60 2.23 -7.91 11.22
CA LEU A 60 3.09 -8.08 12.37
C LEU A 60 2.55 -7.30 13.59
N PRO A 61 1.48 -7.76 14.26
CA PRO A 61 0.82 -7.00 15.32
C PRO A 61 1.70 -6.68 16.53
N GLY A 62 2.73 -7.48 16.80
CA GLY A 62 3.67 -7.27 17.91
C GLY A 62 4.82 -6.30 17.65
N LEU A 63 4.83 -5.60 16.50
CA LEU A 63 5.87 -4.63 16.16
C LEU A 63 5.64 -3.25 16.81
N ALA A 64 4.39 -2.92 17.14
CA ALA A 64 4.09 -1.70 17.89
C ALA A 64 4.53 -1.86 19.36
N PRO A 65 5.18 -0.86 19.96
CA PRO A 65 5.57 -0.86 21.37
C PRO A 65 4.37 -0.83 22.32
#